data_AF-A0A1S8C4Q6-F1
#
_entry.id   AF-A0A1S8C4Q6-F1
#
_cell.length_a   1.000
_cell.length_b   1.000
_cell.length_c   1.000
_cell.angle_alpha   90.00
_cell.angle_beta   90.00
_cell.angle_gamma   90.00
#
_symmetry.space_group_name_H-M   'P 1'
#
loop_
_entity.id
_entity.type
_entity.pdbx_description
1 polymer ?
#
loop_
_entity_poly.entity_id
_entity_poly.type
_entity_poly.pdbx_seq_one_letter_code
_entity_poly.pdbx_strand_id
1 'polypeptide(L)' 'MPLAEVAEAGVTDVRPFRTFGGWGYRVGRDGRAGVVLRAGAALEVVRGNGRRFVVTVPGAAQAAALLNTLATRQRT' A
#
# COMPACT_ATOMS: atom_id res chain seq x y z
N MET A 1 -4.35 -9.48 -2.86
CA MET A 1 -4.96 -8.95 -4.10
C MET A 1 -4.21 -9.55 -5.28
N PRO A 2 -4.90 -9.95 -6.36
CA PRO A 2 -4.25 -10.38 -7.60
C PRO A 2 -3.34 -9.30 -8.21
N LEU A 3 -2.25 -9.71 -8.89
CA LEU A 3 -1.36 -8.76 -9.58
C LEU A 3 -2.05 -7.98 -10.69
N ALA A 4 -3.03 -8.59 -11.37
CA ALA A 4 -3.83 -7.93 -12.38
C ALA A 4 -4.69 -6.77 -11.84
N GLU A 5 -4.97 -6.73 -10.54
CA GLU A 5 -5.69 -5.62 -9.92
C GLU A 5 -4.79 -4.43 -9.56
N VAL A 6 -3.47 -4.60 -9.59
CA VAL A 6 -2.52 -3.53 -9.23
C VAL A 6 -2.39 -2.57 -10.40
N ALA A 7 -2.92 -1.36 -10.22
CA ALA A 7 -2.75 -0.27 -11.18
C ALA A 7 -1.39 0.42 -10.99
N GLU A 8 -1.03 0.69 -9.74
CA GLU A 8 0.22 1.36 -9.38
C GLU A 8 0.63 1.02 -7.95
N ALA A 9 1.93 0.99 -7.69
CA ALA A 9 2.51 0.90 -6.35
C ALA A 9 3.49 2.05 -6.09
N GLY A 10 3.40 2.65 -4.90
CA GLY A 10 4.22 3.78 -4.49
C GLY A 10 4.62 3.72 -3.01
N VAL A 11 5.32 4.77 -2.55
CA VAL A 11 5.72 4.92 -1.16
C VAL A 11 4.93 6.04 -0.52
N THR A 12 4.45 5.80 0.69
CA THR A 12 3.81 6.81 1.54
C THR A 12 4.40 6.76 2.95
N ASP A 13 4.12 7.78 3.76
CA ASP A 13 4.52 7.81 5.18
C ASP A 13 3.28 7.62 6.07
N VAL A 14 3.38 6.69 7.02
CA VAL A 14 2.29 6.36 7.94
C VAL A 14 2.59 6.87 9.33
N ARG A 15 1.67 7.68 9.85
CA ARG A 15 1.58 8.05 11.27
C ARG A 15 0.39 7.31 11.88
N PRO A 16 0.57 6.13 12.51
CA PRO A 16 -0.49 5.17 12.81
C PRO A 16 -1.77 5.78 13.42
N PHE A 17 -1.61 6.57 14.48
CA PHE A 17 -2.73 7.22 15.17
C PHE A 17 -3.38 8.35 14.36
N ARG A 18 -2.63 9.07 13.51
CA ARG A 18 -3.15 10.17 12.69
C ARG A 18 -3.76 9.69 11.36
N THR A 19 -3.20 8.63 10.78
CA THR A 19 -3.58 8.12 9.45
C THR A 19 -4.67 7.05 9.54
N PHE A 20 -4.57 6.12 10.52
CA PHE A 20 -5.43 4.93 10.61
C PHE A 20 -6.09 4.72 11.98
N GLY A 21 -5.86 5.63 12.93
CA GLY A 21 -6.42 5.57 14.28
C GLY A 21 -5.81 4.48 15.18
N GLY A 22 -4.61 3.98 14.86
CA GLY A 22 -3.90 3.00 15.67
C GLY A 22 -3.17 1.94 14.85
N TRP A 23 -2.92 0.80 15.49
CA TRP A 23 -2.17 -0.34 14.95
C TRP A 23 -3.07 -1.48 14.46
N GLY A 24 -2.53 -2.37 13.64
CA GLY A 24 -3.19 -3.57 13.12
C GLY A 24 -3.75 -3.39 11.71
N TYR A 25 -4.77 -4.18 11.37
CA TYR A 25 -5.55 -4.01 10.14
C TYR A 25 -6.63 -2.95 10.35
N ARG A 26 -6.58 -1.87 9.57
CA ARG A 26 -7.39 -0.66 9.79
C ARG A 26 -8.04 -0.18 8.50
N VAL A 27 -9.13 0.55 8.65
CA VAL A 27 -9.71 1.36 7.56
C VAL A 27 -9.59 2.82 7.99
N GLY A 28 -8.84 3.60 7.22
CA GLY A 28 -8.67 5.04 7.40
C GLY A 28 -9.95 5.80 7.05
N ARG A 29 -10.05 7.05 7.52
CA ARG A 29 -11.23 7.90 7.27
C ARG A 29 -11.45 8.24 5.79
N ASP A 30 -10.39 8.14 4.99
CA ASP A 30 -10.41 8.30 3.53
C ASP A 30 -10.69 6.99 2.78
N GLY A 31 -11.15 5.95 3.49
CA GLY A 31 -11.53 4.66 2.91
C GLY A 31 -10.36 3.75 2.54
N ARG A 32 -9.10 4.17 2.82
CA ARG A 32 -7.93 3.33 2.59
C ARG A 32 -7.86 2.22 3.62
N ALA A 33 -7.57 0.99 3.19
CA ALA A 33 -7.26 -0.10 4.11
C ALA A 33 -5.76 -0.14 4.38
N GLY A 34 -5.36 -0.39 5.62
CA GLY A 34 -3.98 -0.34 6.06
C GLY A 34 -3.59 -1.52 6.95
N VAL A 35 -2.46 -2.17 6.67
CA VAL A 35 -1.74 -3.05 7.61
C VAL A 35 -0.65 -2.21 8.26
N VAL A 36 -0.91 -1.77 9.49
CA VAL A 36 -0.10 -0.78 10.20
C VAL A 36 0.54 -1.43 11.42
N LEU A 37 1.81 -1.81 11.27
CA LEU A 37 2.58 -2.48 12.32
C LEU A 37 3.76 -1.63 12.82
N ARG A 38 4.13 -0.59 12.06
CA ARG A 38 5.15 0.41 12.44
C ARG A 38 4.79 1.81 11.91
N ALA A 39 5.41 2.84 12.47
CA ALA A 39 5.36 4.17 11.88
C ALA A 39 6.42 4.31 10.76
N GLY A 40 6.23 5.31 9.90
CA GLY A 40 7.15 5.67 8.83
C GLY A 40 6.74 5.10 7.48
N ALA A 41 7.74 4.86 6.63
CA ALA A 41 7.56 4.41 5.25
C ALA A 41 6.65 3.17 5.13
N ALA A 42 5.78 3.22 4.13
CA ALA A 42 4.83 2.17 3.79
C ALA A 42 4.68 2.05 2.27
N LEU A 43 4.40 0.83 1.83
CA LEU A 43 3.95 0.56 0.47
C LEU A 43 2.49 0.99 0.36
N GLU A 44 2.15 1.80 -0.65
CA GLU A 44 0.77 2.07 -1.04
C GLU A 44 0.50 1.42 -2.40
N VAL A 45 -0.56 0.63 -2.50
CA VAL A 45 -1.01 0.00 -3.74
C VAL A 45 -2.34 0.62 -4.15
N VAL A 46 -2.37 1.21 -5.34
CA VAL A 46 -3.58 1.67 -6.01
C VAL A 46 -4.11 0.52 -6.86
N ARG A 47 -5.37 0.14 -6.62
CA ARG A 47 -6.03 -0.87 -7.46
C ARG A 47 -6.70 -0.24 -8.67
N GLY A 48 -7.01 -1.05 -9.68
CA GLY A 48 -7.73 -0.62 -10.89
C GLY A 48 -9.09 0.05 -10.62
N ASN A 49 -9.72 -0.21 -9.48
CA ASN A 49 -10.95 0.46 -9.03
C ASN A 49 -10.70 1.74 -8.20
N GLY A 50 -9.48 2.27 -8.17
CA GLY A 50 -9.09 3.47 -7.43
C GLY A 50 -8.92 3.27 -5.91
N ARG A 51 -9.29 2.11 -5.35
CA ARG A 51 -9.10 1.84 -3.91
C ARG A 51 -7.62 1.69 -3.60
N ARG A 52 -7.20 2.25 -2.46
CA ARG A 52 -5.80 2.18 -2.00
C ARG A 52 -5.65 1.22 -0.81
N PHE A 53 -4.54 0.50 -0.81
CA PHE A 53 -4.15 -0.44 0.24
C PHE A 53 -2.73 -0.13 0.71
N VAL A 54 -2.55 0.12 2.01
CA VAL A 54 -1.28 0.56 2.59
C VAL A 54 -0.69 -0.53 3.48
N VAL A 55 0.60 -0.78 3.39
CA VAL A 55 1.31 -1.75 4.25
C VAL A 55 2.61 -1.13 4.74
N THR A 56 2.76 -0.99 6.05
CA THR A 56 4.00 -0.46 6.63
C THR A 56 5.10 -1.51 6.54
N VAL A 57 6.18 -1.22 5.81
CA VAL A 57 7.29 -2.13 5.57
C VAL A 57 8.61 -1.37 5.53
N PRO A 58 9.74 -1.92 6.02
CA PRO A 58 11.04 -1.25 5.96
C PRO A 58 11.51 -0.91 4.55
N GLY A 59 11.28 -1.81 3.58
CA GLY A 59 11.70 -1.65 2.18
C GLY A 59 10.57 -1.18 1.27
N ALA A 60 9.86 -0.11 1.64
CA ALA A 60 8.68 0.35 0.88
C ALA A 60 9.01 0.67 -0.58
N ALA A 61 10.15 1.33 -0.83
CA ALA A 61 10.60 1.67 -2.18
C ALA A 61 10.90 0.42 -3.03
N GLN A 62 11.62 -0.55 -2.45
CA GLN A 62 11.94 -1.81 -3.12
C GLN A 62 10.67 -2.63 -3.38
N ALA A 63 9.75 -2.68 -2.42
CA ALA A 63 8.48 -3.37 -2.56
C ALA A 63 7.61 -2.75 -3.67
N ALA A 64 7.55 -1.42 -3.75
CA ALA A 64 6.83 -0.71 -4.81
C ALA A 64 7.42 -1.00 -6.19
N ALA A 65 8.75 -0.92 -6.33
CA ALA A 65 9.44 -1.22 -7.58
C ALA A 65 9.21 -2.67 -8.04
N LEU A 66 9.31 -3.64 -7.11
CA LEU A 66 9.03 -5.05 -7.39
C LEU A 66 7.59 -5.23 -7.86
N LEU A 67 6.62 -4.66 -7.13
CA LEU A 67 5.20 -4.84 -7.45
C LEU A 67 4.83 -4.22 -8.80
N ASN A 68 5.34 -3.04 -9.12
CA ASN A 68 5.16 -2.41 -10.44
C ASN A 68 5.77 -3.25 -11.57
N THR A 69 6.94 -3.85 -11.33
CA THR A 69 7.60 -4.74 -12.30
C THR A 69 6.76 -5.99 -12.55
N LEU A 70 6.25 -6.63 -11.49
CA LEU A 70 5.41 -7.82 -11.60
C LEU A 70 4.06 -7.49 -12.27
N ALA A 71 3.42 -6.38 -11.91
CA ALA A 71 2.17 -5.92 -12.53
C ALA A 71 2.35 -5.59 -14.01
N THR A 72 3.52 -5.10 -14.42
CA THR A 72 3.84 -4.86 -15.83
C THR A 72 4.01 -6.17 -16.59
N ARG A 73 4.77 -7.12 -16.04
CA ARG A 73 4.94 -8.47 -16.65
C ARG A 73 3.63 -9.25 -16.77
N GLN A 74 2.68 -9.03 -15.85
CA GLN A 74 1.37 -9.69 -15.90
C GLN A 74 0.47 -9.17 -17.04
N ARG A 75 0.73 -7.93 -17.51
CA ARG A 75 -0.05 -7.26 -18.57
C ARG A 75 0.51 -7.51 -19.98
N THR A 76 1.77 -7.89 -20.09
CA THR A 76 2.44 -8.29 -21.35
C THR A 76 2.19 -9.75 -21.64
#